data_AF-A0A4Y3MC28-F1
#
_entry.id   AF-A0A4Y3MC28-F1
#
_cell.length_a   1.000
_cell.length_b   1.000
_cell.length_c   1.000
_cell.angle_alpha   90.00
_cell.angle_beta   90.00
_cell.angle_gamma   90.00
#
_symmetry.space_group_name_H-M   'P 1'
#
loop_
_entity.id
_entity.type
_entity.pdbx_description
1 polymer ?
#
loop_
_entity_poly.entity_id
_entity_poly.type
_entity_poly.pdbx_seq_one_letter_code
_entity_poly.pdbx_strand_id
1 'polypeptide(L)'
;MSAIDNIKIRFSPLSNRVVLARFGKSETDALETRDATNEFLQAFVAYAFDGKMPEKGAAVEVKFGGGDQQFVVRIERAGDPA
;
A
#
# COMPACT_ATOMS: atom_id res chain seq x y z
N MET A 1 24.40 3.98 6.94
CA MET A 1 23.01 3.80 6.48
C MET A 1 23.06 3.25 5.08
N SER A 2 22.41 2.12 4.85
CA SER A 2 22.25 1.59 3.50
C SER A 2 21.35 2.56 2.71
N ALA A 3 21.47 2.62 1.39
CA ALA A 3 20.60 3.47 0.57
C ALA A 3 19.10 3.09 0.70
N ILE A 4 18.82 1.87 1.18
CA ILE A 4 17.46 1.33 1.38
C ILE A 4 16.81 1.91 2.64
N ASP A 5 17.58 2.23 3.68
CA ASP A 5 17.07 2.71 4.98
C ASP A 5 16.25 4.01 4.84
N ASN A 6 16.50 4.78 3.77
CA ASN A 6 15.85 6.06 3.50
C ASN A 6 14.68 5.98 2.51
N ILE A 7 14.28 4.78 2.07
CA ILE A 7 13.16 4.60 1.15
C ILE A 7 11.90 4.32 1.98
N LYS A 8 10.89 5.19 1.89
CA LYS A 8 9.62 5.05 2.64
C LYS A 8 8.43 5.13 1.71
N ILE A 9 7.39 4.34 2.00
CA ILE A 9 6.06 4.49 1.40
C ILE A 9 5.34 5.62 2.14
N ARG A 10 4.76 6.57 1.41
CA ARG A 10 4.04 7.74 1.96
C ARG A 10 2.74 7.99 1.21
N PHE A 11 1.79 8.64 1.88
CA PHE A 11 0.63 9.24 1.23
C PHE A 11 0.95 10.69 0.90
N SER A 12 0.74 11.09 -0.36
CA SER A 12 0.87 12.47 -0.82
C SER A 12 -0.51 13.13 -0.83
N PRO A 13 -0.79 14.10 0.07
CA PRO A 13 -2.09 14.76 0.13
C PRO A 13 -2.35 15.67 -1.07
N LEU A 14 -1.30 16.16 -1.74
CA LEU A 14 -1.42 17.05 -2.90
C LEU A 14 -1.93 16.32 -4.14
N SER A 15 -1.46 15.09 -4.36
CA SER A 15 -1.83 14.28 -5.53
C SER A 15 -2.84 13.18 -5.20
N ASN A 16 -3.14 12.97 -3.92
CA ASN A 16 -3.97 11.87 -3.41
C ASN A 16 -3.46 10.48 -3.86
N ARG A 17 -2.14 10.27 -3.80
CA ARG A 17 -1.48 9.04 -4.25
C ARG A 17 -0.56 8.45 -3.19
N VAL A 18 -0.29 7.15 -3.29
CA VAL A 18 0.78 6.50 -2.54
C VAL A 18 2.07 6.66 -3.34
N VAL A 19 3.12 7.16 -2.69
CA VAL A 19 4.41 7.41 -3.30
C VAL A 19 5.50 6.61 -2.60
N LEU A 20 6.48 6.17 -3.38
CA LEU A 20 7.76 5.73 -2.87
C LEU A 20 8.69 6.93 -2.86
N ALA A 21 9.11 7.35 -1.68
CA ALA A 21 9.95 8.53 -1.50
C ALA A 21 11.32 8.11 -0.96
N ARG A 22 12.39 8.65 -1.56
CA ARG A 22 13.74 8.53 -1.04
C ARG A 22 14.12 9.80 -0.31
N PHE A 23 14.45 9.67 0.97
CA PHE A 23 14.84 10.79 1.81
C PHE A 23 16.36 10.99 1.78
N GLY A 24 16.76 12.27 1.81
CA GLY A 24 18.16 12.66 1.92
C GLY A 24 18.64 12.61 3.37
N LYS A 25 19.42 13.62 3.78
CA LYS A 25 19.76 13.83 5.19
C LYS A 25 18.60 14.41 6.01
N SER A 26 17.65 15.06 5.33
CA SER A 26 16.40 15.57 5.90
C SER A 26 15.32 14.48 5.80
N GLU A 27 14.62 14.20 6.89
CA GLU A 27 13.51 13.23 6.92
C GLU A 27 12.20 13.80 6.33
N THR A 28 12.15 15.10 6.07
CA THR A 28 10.98 15.80 5.56
C THR A 28 11.09 16.11 4.07
N ASP A 29 12.30 16.18 3.53
CA ASP A 29 12.54 16.53 2.13
C ASP A 29 12.87 15.27 1.32
N ALA A 30 11.87 14.81 0.56
CA ALA A 30 12.08 13.72 -0.40
C ALA A 30 12.95 14.23 -1.56
N LEU A 31 14.08 13.56 -1.80
CA LEU A 31 14.96 13.86 -2.93
C LEU A 31 14.35 13.36 -4.24
N GLU A 32 13.53 12.31 -4.16
CA GLU A 32 12.85 11.70 -5.29
C GLU A 32 11.51 11.13 -4.82
N THR A 33 10.46 11.37 -5.60
CA THR A 33 9.12 10.80 -5.39
C THR A 33 8.66 10.10 -6.65
N ARG A 34 8.33 8.82 -6.53
CA ARG A 34 7.72 8.03 -7.59
C ARG A 34 6.32 7.64 -7.16
N ASP A 35 5.34 7.79 -8.06
CA ASP A 35 4.03 7.16 -7.84
C ASP A 35 4.22 5.65 -7.71
N ALA A 36 3.68 5.08 -6.63
CA ALA A 36 3.77 3.67 -6.31
C ALA A 36 2.38 3.11 -5.94
N THR A 37 1.31 3.80 -6.34
CA THR A 37 -0.06 3.45 -5.94
C THR A 37 -0.43 2.05 -6.44
N ASN A 38 -0.14 1.73 -7.69
CA ASN A 38 -0.46 0.43 -8.26
C ASN A 38 0.36 -0.69 -7.59
N GLU A 39 1.66 -0.50 -7.42
CA GLU A 39 2.55 -1.48 -6.77
C GLU A 39 2.17 -1.70 -5.31
N PHE A 40 1.79 -0.64 -4.59
CA PHE A 40 1.28 -0.73 -3.23
C PHE A 40 0.01 -1.60 -3.18
N LEU A 41 -0.96 -1.34 -4.06
CA LEU A 41 -2.21 -2.11 -4.11
C LEU A 41 -1.95 -3.58 -4.49
N GLN A 42 -1.07 -3.85 -5.44
CA GLN A 42 -0.69 -5.22 -5.81
C GLN A 42 -0.01 -5.97 -4.65
N ALA A 43 0.91 -5.32 -3.95
CA ALA A 43 1.56 -5.89 -2.77
C ALA A 43 0.55 -6.13 -1.63
N PHE A 44 -0.41 -5.22 -1.44
CA PHE A 44 -1.46 -5.38 -0.44
C PHE A 44 -2.40 -6.54 -0.77
N VAL A 45 -2.78 -6.73 -2.03
CA VAL A 45 -3.54 -7.92 -2.48
C VAL A 45 -2.73 -9.18 -2.24
N ALA A 46 -1.45 -9.20 -2.61
CA ALA A 46 -0.59 -10.36 -2.35
C ALA A 46 -0.50 -10.68 -0.86
N TYR A 47 -0.34 -9.67 0.00
CA TYR A 47 -0.37 -9.83 1.45
C TYR A 47 -1.69 -10.41 1.95
N ALA A 48 -2.83 -9.87 1.48
CA ALA A 48 -4.15 -10.26 1.96
C ALA A 48 -4.57 -11.68 1.57
N PHE A 49 -3.96 -12.26 0.52
CA PHE A 49 -4.23 -13.61 0.03
C PHE A 49 -3.01 -14.55 0.13
N ASP A 50 -2.07 -14.28 1.05
CA ASP A 50 -0.88 -15.12 1.30
C ASP A 50 -0.05 -15.43 0.04
N GLY A 51 0.08 -14.45 -0.85
CA GLY A 51 0.81 -14.54 -2.11
C GLY A 51 0.10 -15.37 -3.20
N LYS A 52 -1.11 -15.86 -2.94
CA LYS A 52 -1.90 -16.65 -3.89
C LYS A 52 -2.82 -15.76 -4.71
N MET A 53 -3.10 -16.17 -5.94
CA MET A 53 -4.15 -15.55 -6.73
C MET A 53 -5.51 -15.99 -6.16
N PRO A 54 -6.35 -15.09 -5.62
CA PRO A 54 -7.67 -15.43 -5.09
C PRO A 54 -8.59 -15.98 -6.18
N GLU A 55 -9.57 -16.81 -5.85
CA GLU A 55 -10.63 -17.19 -6.81
C GLU A 55 -11.51 -15.98 -7.17
N LYS A 56 -12.17 -16.01 -8.32
CA LYS A 56 -13.11 -14.94 -8.72
C LYS A 56 -14.25 -14.86 -7.69
N GLY A 57 -14.58 -13.66 -7.23
CA GLY A 57 -15.57 -13.44 -6.17
C GLY A 57 -15.08 -13.74 -4.75
N ALA A 58 -13.86 -14.26 -4.57
CA ALA A 58 -13.29 -14.44 -3.24
C ALA A 58 -12.98 -13.09 -2.61
N ALA A 59 -13.32 -12.95 -1.33
CA ALA A 59 -13.10 -11.74 -0.56
C ALA A 59 -12.42 -12.04 0.78
N VAL A 60 -11.62 -11.08 1.25
CA VAL A 60 -10.95 -11.12 2.54
C VAL A 60 -11.13 -9.78 3.25
N GLU A 61 -11.24 -9.84 4.57
CA GLU A 61 -11.24 -8.65 5.42
C GLU A 61 -9.90 -8.54 6.16
N VAL A 62 -9.23 -7.41 5.98
CA VAL A 62 -8.01 -7.06 6.72
C VAL A 62 -8.39 -6.05 7.79
N LYS A 63 -8.13 -6.40 9.05
CA LYS A 63 -8.31 -5.52 10.20
C LYS A 63 -6.96 -4.97 10.63
N PHE A 64 -6.88 -3.66 10.83
CA PHE A 64 -5.64 -3.00 11.22
C PHE A 64 -5.91 -1.77 12.09
N GLY A 65 -4.82 -1.19 12.62
CA GLY A 65 -4.88 -0.09 13.57
C GLY A 65 -4.73 -0.56 15.01
N GLY A 66 -5.03 0.32 15.97
CA GLY A 66 -4.86 0.06 17.39
C GLY A 66 -5.55 1.11 18.25
N GLY A 67 -5.90 0.73 19.48
CA GLY A 67 -6.68 1.59 20.38
C GLY A 67 -8.03 1.98 19.76
N ASP A 68 -8.31 3.29 19.75
CA ASP A 68 -9.55 3.88 19.21
C ASP A 68 -9.54 4.04 17.69
N GLN A 69 -8.41 3.75 17.02
CA GLN A 69 -8.28 3.84 15.57
C GLN A 69 -8.22 2.43 14.97
N GLN A 70 -9.39 1.81 14.83
CA GLN A 70 -9.52 0.49 14.21
C GLN A 70 -10.21 0.61 12.84
N PHE A 71 -9.65 -0.09 11.87
CA PHE A 71 -10.11 -0.04 10.49
C PHE A 71 -10.33 -1.46 9.96
N VAL A 72 -11.31 -1.59 9.07
CA VAL A 72 -11.58 -2.82 8.33
C VAL A 72 -11.56 -2.49 6.85
N VAL A 73 -10.73 -3.21 6.08
CA VAL A 73 -10.71 -3.13 4.62
C VAL A 73 -11.15 -4.47 4.07
N ARG A 74 -12.16 -4.45 3.19
CA ARG A 74 -12.58 -5.61 2.42
C ARG A 74 -11.95 -5.53 1.03
N ILE A 75 -11.25 -6.60 0.63
CA ILE A 75 -10.70 -6.76 -0.71
C ILE A 75 -11.42 -7.94 -1.36
N GLU A 76 -11.87 -7.75 -2.59
CA GLU A 76 -12.57 -8.78 -3.35
C GLU A 76 -11.95 -8.89 -4.74
N ARG A 77 -11.68 -10.11 -5.20
CA ARG A 77 -11.36 -10.33 -6.61
C ARG A 77 -12.67 -10.21 -7.38
N ALA A 78 -12.72 -9.24 -8.31
CA ALA A 78 -13.87 -9.08 -9.20
C ALA A 78 -14.30 -10.43 -9.80
N GLY A 79 -15.61 -10.68 -9.77
CA GLY A 79 -16.25 -11.80 -10.45
C GLY A 79 -16.17 -11.66 -11.97
N ASP A 80 -16.74 -12.62 -12.69
CA ASP A 80 -16.97 -12.43 -14.11
C ASP A 80 -17.92 -11.23 -14.31
N PRO A 81 -17.58 -10.26 -15.17
CA PRO A 81 -18.51 -9.21 -15.51
C PRO A 81 -19.75 -9.87 -16.14
N ALA A 82 -20.92 -9.55 -15.57
CA ALA A 82 -22.21 -10.03 -16.03
C ALA A 82 -22.50 -9.60 -17.48
#